data_AF-A0A974P7Q8-F1
#
_entry.id   AF-A0A974P7Q8-F1
#
_cell.length_a   1.000
_cell.length_b   1.000
_cell.length_c   1.000
_cell.angle_alpha   90.00
_cell.angle_beta   90.00
_cell.angle_gamma   90.00
#
_symmetry.space_group_name_H-M   'P 1'
#
loop_
_entity.id
_entity.type
_entity.pdbx_description
1 polymer ?
#
loop_
_entity_poly.entity_id
_entity_poly.type
_entity_poly.pdbx_seq_one_letter_code
_entity_poly.pdbx_strand_id
1 'polypeptide(L)'
;MTEENIQARTRGLALMALSNKLGSMLLTTGNKSEMAVGYATLYGDMCGGYNVLKDLYKTQVYEVCAWRNANDPYGVAVSPIPERILTKAPSAELRPDQKDQDSLPEYAELDAILHGLVEEEATLDEIVSRGHAPETVERVQRLLYNSEYKRRQAAPG
;
A
#
# COMPACT_ATOMS: atom_id res chain seq x y z
N MET A 1 0.83 -18.05 -5.93
CA MET A 1 1.95 -17.32 -5.30
C MET A 1 3.19 -17.25 -6.18
N THR A 2 3.73 -18.36 -6.70
CA THR A 2 4.92 -18.30 -7.58
C THR A 2 4.65 -17.51 -8.86
N GLU A 3 3.55 -17.81 -9.54
CA GLU A 3 3.13 -17.17 -10.78
C GLU A 3 2.79 -15.69 -10.57
N GLU A 4 2.07 -15.39 -9.49
CA GLU A 4 1.72 -14.02 -9.07
C GLU A 4 2.99 -13.18 -8.81
N ASN A 5 3.96 -13.72 -8.07
CA ASN A 5 5.23 -13.04 -7.78
C ASN A 5 6.08 -12.82 -9.03
N ILE A 6 6.10 -13.78 -9.97
CA ILE A 6 6.81 -13.60 -11.25
C ILE A 6 6.23 -12.42 -12.01
N GLN A 7 4.90 -12.29 -12.09
CA GLN A 7 4.26 -11.16 -12.78
C GLN A 7 4.69 -9.81 -12.20
N ALA A 8 4.65 -9.64 -10.87
CA ALA A 8 5.08 -8.41 -10.22
C ALA A 8 6.57 -8.10 -10.46
N ARG A 9 7.44 -9.12 -10.38
CA ARG A 9 8.89 -8.97 -10.65
C ARG A 9 9.20 -8.64 -12.09
N THR A 10 8.48 -9.22 -13.05
CA THR A 10 8.64 -8.90 -14.46
C THR A 10 8.26 -7.44 -14.75
N ARG A 11 7.19 -6.92 -14.12
CA ARG A 11 6.83 -5.49 -14.22
C ARG A 11 7.93 -4.60 -13.65
N GLY A 12 8.46 -4.94 -12.48
CA GLY A 12 9.59 -4.23 -11.86
C GLY A 12 10.82 -4.19 -12.76
N LEU A 13 11.23 -5.34 -13.30
CA LEU A 13 12.34 -5.45 -14.25
C LEU A 13 12.15 -4.56 -15.48
N ALA A 14 10.96 -4.59 -16.09
CA ALA A 14 10.65 -3.81 -17.29
C ALA A 14 10.71 -2.31 -17.01
N LEU A 15 10.12 -1.85 -15.91
CA LEU A 15 10.11 -0.42 -15.54
C LEU A 15 11.51 0.08 -15.17
N MET A 16 12.31 -0.71 -14.45
CA MET A 16 13.70 -0.37 -14.15
C MET A 16 14.55 -0.28 -15.43
N ALA A 17 14.34 -1.17 -16.41
CA ALA A 17 15.02 -1.09 -17.70
C ALA A 17 14.67 0.19 -18.48
N LEU A 18 13.39 0.60 -18.45
CA LEU A 18 12.95 1.87 -19.03
C LEU A 18 13.56 3.08 -18.30
N SER A 19 13.58 3.05 -16.97
CA SER A 19 14.21 4.07 -16.13
C SER A 19 15.67 4.31 -16.54
N ASN A 20 16.45 3.23 -16.67
CA ASN A 20 17.84 3.28 -17.09
C ASN A 20 18.00 3.81 -18.52
N LYS A 21 17.15 3.35 -19.45
CA LYS A 21 17.22 3.76 -20.87
C LYS A 21 16.92 5.24 -21.06
N LEU A 22 15.98 5.79 -20.28
CA LEU A 22 15.50 7.17 -20.41
C LEU A 22 16.18 8.14 -19.44
N GLY A 23 17.05 7.66 -18.56
CA GLY A 23 17.67 8.49 -17.51
C GLY A 23 16.67 9.04 -16.49
N SER A 24 15.53 8.38 -16.31
CA SER A 24 14.48 8.77 -15.37
C SER A 24 14.63 8.02 -14.04
N MET A 25 13.93 8.48 -12.99
CA MET A 25 13.80 7.74 -11.73
C MET A 25 12.46 6.99 -11.69
N LEU A 26 12.51 5.69 -11.40
CA LEU A 26 11.29 4.91 -11.17
C LEU A 26 10.69 5.25 -9.80
N LEU A 27 9.45 5.72 -9.79
CA LEU A 27 8.64 5.90 -8.58
C LEU A 27 7.83 4.63 -8.31
N THR A 28 7.80 4.22 -7.06
CA THR A 28 6.94 3.13 -6.58
C THR A 28 5.67 3.70 -5.93
N THR A 29 4.63 2.86 -5.80
CA THR A 29 3.28 3.30 -5.43
C THR A 29 2.73 2.57 -4.19
N GLY A 30 3.58 1.88 -3.43
CA GLY A 30 3.14 1.15 -2.24
C GLY A 30 2.78 2.11 -1.11
N ASN A 31 1.55 2.03 -0.59
CA ASN A 31 1.14 2.88 0.54
C ASN A 31 1.58 2.27 1.88
N LYS A 32 1.50 3.06 2.96
CA LYS A 32 1.91 2.67 4.32
C LYS A 32 1.20 1.40 4.78
N SER A 33 -0.09 1.24 4.48
CA SER A 33 -0.87 0.05 4.87
C SER A 33 -0.29 -1.23 4.25
N GLU A 34 -0.06 -1.21 2.94
CA GLU A 34 0.53 -2.33 2.19
C GLU A 34 1.95 -2.64 2.66
N MET A 35 2.79 -1.60 2.81
CA MET A 35 4.19 -1.76 3.23
C MET A 35 4.30 -2.25 4.68
N ALA A 36 3.41 -1.77 5.57
CA ALA A 36 3.37 -2.16 6.96
C ALA A 36 3.15 -3.66 7.11
N VAL A 37 2.14 -4.22 6.46
CA VAL A 37 1.82 -5.66 6.54
C VAL A 37 2.52 -6.51 5.47
N GLY A 38 3.42 -5.91 4.69
CA GLY A 38 4.18 -6.59 3.65
C GLY A 38 3.33 -7.18 2.54
N TYR A 39 2.18 -6.57 2.26
CA TYR A 39 1.30 -6.89 1.14
C TYR A 39 1.88 -6.37 -0.17
N ALA A 40 3.02 -6.96 -0.54
CA ALA A 40 3.86 -6.52 -1.64
C ALA A 40 4.80 -7.64 -2.07
N THR A 41 5.21 -7.63 -3.34
CA THR A 41 6.19 -8.57 -3.86
C THR A 41 7.58 -8.00 -3.68
N LEU A 42 8.42 -8.67 -2.89
CA LEU A 42 9.82 -8.29 -2.74
C LEU A 42 10.52 -8.31 -4.11
N TYR A 43 11.13 -7.16 -4.46
CA TYR A 43 11.74 -6.87 -5.75
C TYR A 43 10.78 -6.92 -6.95
N GLY A 44 9.48 -6.83 -6.70
CA GLY A 44 8.44 -6.61 -7.70
C GLY A 44 7.98 -5.15 -7.66
N ASP A 45 6.74 -4.94 -7.25
CA ASP A 45 6.11 -3.62 -7.10
C ASP A 45 6.86 -2.67 -6.15
N MET A 46 7.70 -3.20 -5.26
CA MET A 46 8.51 -2.41 -4.33
C MET A 46 9.80 -1.82 -4.93
N CYS A 47 10.21 -2.23 -6.14
CA CYS A 47 11.49 -1.79 -6.70
C CYS A 47 11.40 -0.44 -7.43
N GLY A 48 12.21 0.52 -7.00
CA GLY A 48 12.33 1.85 -7.59
C GLY A 48 13.23 2.76 -6.76
N GLY A 49 13.40 3.99 -7.21
CA GLY A 49 14.28 4.98 -6.57
C GLY A 49 13.63 5.76 -5.42
N TYR A 50 12.31 5.94 -5.44
CA TYR A 50 11.56 6.65 -4.39
C TYR A 50 10.10 6.17 -4.32
N ASN A 51 9.47 6.27 -3.15
CA ASN A 51 8.07 5.93 -2.93
C ASN A 51 7.31 7.13 -2.38
N VAL A 52 6.49 7.75 -3.22
CA VAL A 52 5.77 9.00 -2.88
C VAL A 52 4.66 8.77 -1.86
N LEU A 53 4.12 7.55 -1.78
CA LEU A 53 2.96 7.23 -0.93
C LEU A 53 3.37 6.45 0.33
N LYS A 54 4.68 6.29 0.58
CA LYS A 54 5.20 5.35 1.59
C LYS A 54 4.66 5.61 2.99
N ASP A 55 4.39 6.86 3.31
CA ASP A 55 3.94 7.28 4.64
C ASP A 55 2.44 7.64 4.71
N LEU A 56 1.68 7.37 3.64
CA LEU A 56 0.23 7.54 3.64
C LEU A 56 -0.47 6.18 3.83
N TYR A 57 -1.36 6.10 4.80
CA TYR A 57 -2.30 4.98 4.91
C TYR A 57 -3.24 4.94 3.69
N LYS A 58 -3.82 3.77 3.38
CA LYS A 58 -4.70 3.60 2.22
C LYS A 58 -5.89 4.54 2.29
N THR A 59 -6.51 4.66 3.46
CA THR A 59 -7.59 5.62 3.73
C THR A 59 -7.16 7.06 3.41
N GLN A 60 -5.97 7.48 3.83
CA GLN A 60 -5.40 8.79 3.49
C GLN A 60 -5.11 8.94 1.99
N VAL A 61 -4.71 7.89 1.29
CA VAL A 61 -4.57 7.92 -0.18
C VAL A 61 -5.91 8.24 -0.83
N TYR A 62 -7.02 7.66 -0.37
CA TYR A 62 -8.36 8.00 -0.87
C TYR A 62 -8.74 9.46 -0.57
N GLU A 63 -8.41 9.97 0.63
CA GLU A 63 -8.63 11.38 0.99
C GLU A 63 -7.84 12.33 0.08
N VAL A 64 -6.58 12.03 -0.20
CA VAL A 64 -5.74 12.80 -1.14
C VAL A 64 -6.32 12.76 -2.56
N CYS A 65 -6.85 11.61 -2.99
CA CYS A 65 -7.51 11.51 -4.29
C CYS A 65 -8.76 12.39 -4.38
N ALA A 66 -9.61 12.35 -3.35
CA ALA A 66 -10.81 13.18 -3.26
C ALA A 66 -10.46 14.67 -3.26
N TRP A 67 -9.45 15.06 -2.47
CA TRP A 67 -8.94 16.42 -2.46
C TRP A 67 -8.40 16.84 -3.83
N ARG A 68 -7.61 15.99 -4.51
CA ARG A 68 -7.07 16.31 -5.84
C ARG A 68 -8.16 16.39 -6.91
N ASN A 69 -9.28 15.69 -6.75
CA ASN A 69 -10.40 15.82 -7.67
C ASN A 69 -11.19 17.11 -7.46
N ALA A 70 -11.30 17.57 -6.21
CA ALA A 70 -11.96 18.83 -5.88
C ALA A 70 -11.10 20.08 -6.14
N ASN A 71 -9.79 19.93 -6.29
CA ASN A 71 -8.84 21.04 -6.42
C ASN A 71 -7.93 20.86 -7.64
N ASP A 72 -7.70 21.91 -8.42
CA ASP A 72 -6.65 21.94 -9.45
C ASP A 72 -5.57 22.97 -9.10
N PRO A 73 -4.79 22.72 -8.04
CA PRO A 73 -3.84 23.69 -7.49
C PRO A 73 -2.70 24.06 -8.47
N TYR A 74 -2.49 23.25 -9.51
CA TYR A 74 -1.42 23.42 -10.48
C TYR A 74 -1.93 23.77 -11.88
N GLY A 75 -3.25 23.87 -12.09
CA GLY A 75 -3.84 24.13 -13.41
C GLY A 75 -3.51 23.04 -14.45
N VAL A 76 -3.24 21.81 -14.01
CA VAL A 76 -2.76 20.72 -14.86
C VAL A 76 -3.93 19.90 -15.39
N ALA A 77 -4.89 19.61 -14.53
CA ALA A 77 -6.01 18.75 -14.86
C ALA A 77 -7.14 18.92 -13.85
N VAL A 78 -8.36 19.13 -14.37
CA VAL A 78 -9.59 19.15 -13.59
C VAL A 78 -10.03 17.71 -13.31
N SER A 79 -10.25 17.37 -12.04
CA SER A 79 -10.71 16.05 -11.59
C SER A 79 -10.00 14.85 -12.25
N PRO A 80 -8.66 14.74 -12.11
CA PRO A 80 -7.87 13.80 -12.91
C PRO A 80 -8.08 12.32 -12.56
N ILE A 81 -8.63 11.98 -11.40
CA ILE A 81 -8.77 10.60 -10.93
C ILE A 81 -10.19 10.13 -11.23
N PRO A 82 -10.41 9.18 -12.16
CA PRO A 82 -11.76 8.76 -12.53
C PRO A 82 -12.49 8.07 -11.38
N GLU A 83 -13.80 8.30 -11.27
CA GLU A 83 -14.65 7.70 -10.22
C GLU A 83 -14.52 6.18 -10.15
N ARG A 84 -14.45 5.51 -11.32
CA ARG A 84 -14.26 4.05 -11.39
C ARG A 84 -12.99 3.54 -10.70
N ILE A 85 -11.96 4.37 -10.54
CA ILE A 85 -10.72 4.02 -9.83
C ILE A 85 -10.94 4.12 -8.32
N LEU A 86 -11.77 5.06 -7.87
CA LEU A 86 -12.10 5.26 -6.45
C LEU A 86 -13.08 4.21 -5.94
N THR A 87 -14.07 3.83 -6.75
CA THR A 87 -15.11 2.88 -6.35
C THR A 87 -14.72 1.41 -6.59
N LYS A 88 -13.66 1.16 -7.35
CA LYS A 88 -13.18 -0.21 -7.58
C LYS A 88 -12.57 -0.76 -6.29
N ALA A 89 -12.96 -1.99 -5.95
CA ALA A 89 -12.38 -2.71 -4.82
C ALA A 89 -10.87 -2.89 -4.99
N PRO A 90 -10.05 -2.65 -3.94
CA PRO A 90 -8.62 -2.88 -3.98
C PRO A 90 -8.25 -4.32 -4.37
N SER A 91 -7.26 -4.43 -5.25
CA SER A 91 -6.76 -5.70 -5.77
C SER A 91 -5.34 -5.54 -6.31
N ALA A 92 -4.48 -6.52 -6.03
CA ALA A 92 -3.17 -6.63 -6.68
C ALA A 92 -3.25 -7.11 -8.15
N GLU A 93 -4.41 -7.60 -8.61
CA GLU A 93 -4.66 -8.05 -9.99
C GLU A 93 -3.65 -9.08 -10.53
N LEU A 94 -3.18 -9.98 -9.65
CA LEU A 94 -2.21 -11.04 -9.99
C LEU A 94 -2.89 -12.38 -10.35
N ARG A 95 -4.17 -12.53 -10.01
CA ARG A 95 -5.04 -13.65 -10.40
C ARG A 95 -6.49 -13.18 -10.65
N PRO A 96 -7.33 -13.95 -11.37
CA PRO A 96 -8.74 -13.63 -11.55
C PRO A 96 -9.48 -13.43 -10.24
N ASP A 97 -10.40 -12.46 -10.22
CA ASP A 97 -11.30 -12.12 -9.11
C ASP A 97 -10.61 -11.83 -7.76
N GLN A 98 -9.30 -11.56 -7.77
CA GLN A 98 -8.53 -11.25 -6.57
C GLN A 98 -9.05 -10.00 -5.87
N LYS A 99 -9.16 -10.07 -4.54
CA LYS A 99 -9.38 -8.91 -3.67
C LYS A 99 -8.31 -8.84 -2.60
N ASP A 100 -7.98 -7.64 -2.14
CA ASP A 100 -7.02 -7.49 -1.04
C ASP A 100 -7.59 -8.05 0.28
N GLN A 101 -8.92 -7.95 0.43
CA GLN A 101 -9.70 -8.52 1.53
C GLN A 101 -9.62 -10.05 1.63
N ASP A 102 -9.16 -10.75 0.59
CA ASP A 102 -8.91 -12.20 0.67
C ASP A 102 -7.84 -12.52 1.73
N SER A 103 -6.94 -11.57 2.01
CA SER A 103 -5.80 -11.73 2.90
C SER A 103 -5.76 -10.71 4.04
N LEU A 104 -6.39 -9.55 3.89
CA LEU A 104 -6.33 -8.43 4.82
C LEU A 104 -7.72 -8.09 5.40
N PRO A 105 -7.81 -7.43 6.56
CA PRO A 105 -9.04 -6.74 6.96
C PRO A 105 -9.38 -5.61 5.96
N GLU A 106 -10.58 -5.04 6.08
CA GLU A 106 -10.89 -3.81 5.35
C GLU A 106 -9.90 -2.70 5.71
N TYR A 107 -9.53 -1.87 4.74
CA TYR A 107 -8.50 -0.87 4.95
C TYR A 107 -8.80 0.12 6.08
N ALA A 108 -10.08 0.47 6.30
CA ALA A 108 -10.45 1.31 7.43
C ALA A 108 -10.11 0.67 8.78
N GLU A 109 -10.33 -0.65 8.91
CA GLU A 109 -9.97 -1.39 10.13
C GLU A 109 -8.46 -1.61 10.22
N LEU A 110 -7.83 -2.00 9.11
CA LEU A 110 -6.39 -2.22 9.03
C LEU A 110 -5.61 -0.96 9.40
N ASP A 111 -5.98 0.19 8.84
CA ASP A 111 -5.30 1.47 9.05
C ASP A 111 -5.49 1.94 10.49
N ALA A 112 -6.67 1.77 11.08
CA ALA A 112 -6.91 2.11 12.48
C ALA A 112 -6.03 1.28 13.44
N ILE A 113 -5.91 -0.03 13.19
CA ILE A 113 -5.05 -0.91 13.98
C ILE A 113 -3.58 -0.53 13.78
N LEU A 114 -3.13 -0.33 12.53
CA LEU A 114 -1.75 0.06 12.23
C LEU A 114 -1.39 1.42 12.82
N HIS A 115 -2.31 2.39 12.83
CA HIS A 115 -2.11 3.69 13.45
C HIS A 115 -1.86 3.53 14.95
N GLY A 116 -2.70 2.75 15.63
CA GLY A 116 -2.50 2.42 17.05
C GLY A 116 -1.15 1.75 17.33
N LEU A 117 -0.77 0.76 16.52
CA LEU A 117 0.48 0.02 16.71
C LEU A 117 1.75 0.84 16.40
N VAL A 118 1.69 1.72 15.39
CA VAL A 118 2.89 2.39 14.84
C VAL A 118 3.03 3.83 15.29
N GLU A 119 1.95 4.61 15.28
CA GLU A 119 1.99 6.04 15.59
C GLU A 119 1.81 6.30 17.09
N GLU A 120 0.95 5.51 17.73
CA GLU A 120 0.59 5.70 19.13
C GLU A 120 1.31 4.74 20.08
N GLU A 121 2.07 3.78 19.54
CA GLU A 121 2.75 2.72 20.29
C GLU A 121 1.81 1.97 21.26
N ALA A 122 0.53 1.87 20.92
CA ALA A 122 -0.50 1.28 21.75
C ALA A 122 -0.32 -0.23 21.90
N THR A 123 -0.67 -0.73 23.08
CA THR A 123 -0.74 -2.16 23.37
C THR A 123 -1.92 -2.83 22.66
N LEU A 124 -1.87 -4.16 22.54
CA LEU A 124 -2.96 -4.94 21.94
C LEU A 124 -4.28 -4.71 22.69
N ASP A 125 -4.24 -4.74 24.02
CA ASP A 125 -5.42 -4.53 24.86
C ASP A 125 -6.04 -3.15 24.66
N GLU A 126 -5.22 -2.10 24.50
CA GLU A 126 -5.70 -0.76 24.20
C GLU A 126 -6.38 -0.70 22.83
N ILE A 127 -5.84 -1.35 21.80
CA ILE A 127 -6.45 -1.38 20.47
C ILE A 127 -7.74 -2.20 20.48
N VAL A 128 -7.78 -3.34 21.18
CA VAL A 128 -8.99 -4.15 21.37
C VAL A 128 -10.07 -3.36 22.09
N SER A 129 -9.71 -2.57 23.11
CA SER A 129 -10.65 -1.73 23.85
C SER A 129 -11.35 -0.66 22.97
N ARG A 130 -10.77 -0.32 21.82
CA ARG A 130 -11.35 0.60 20.82
C ARG A 130 -12.41 -0.07 19.92
N GLY A 131 -12.66 -1.37 20.11
CA GLY A 131 -13.70 -2.11 19.40
C GLY A 131 -13.19 -2.99 18.26
N HIS A 132 -11.88 -3.18 18.12
CA HIS A 132 -11.31 -4.13 17.16
C HIS A 132 -11.29 -5.55 17.73
N ALA A 133 -11.57 -6.54 16.89
CA ALA A 133 -11.57 -7.93 17.31
C ALA A 133 -10.14 -8.40 17.70
N PRO A 134 -9.94 -9.05 18.86
CA PRO A 134 -8.61 -9.48 19.33
C PRO A 134 -7.82 -10.29 18.28
N GLU A 135 -8.48 -11.22 17.61
CA GLU A 135 -7.90 -12.06 16.58
C GLU A 135 -7.40 -11.25 15.38
N THR A 136 -8.09 -10.15 15.03
CA THR A 136 -7.71 -9.27 13.94
C THR A 136 -6.50 -8.43 14.33
N VAL A 137 -6.49 -7.87 15.54
CA VAL A 137 -5.36 -7.07 16.06
C VAL A 137 -4.09 -7.92 16.13
N GLU A 138 -4.16 -9.12 16.71
CA GLU A 138 -3.03 -10.06 16.77
C GLU A 138 -2.52 -10.45 15.38
N ARG A 139 -3.44 -10.69 14.43
CA ARG A 139 -3.09 -11.01 13.04
C ARG A 139 -2.34 -9.86 12.37
N VAL A 140 -2.85 -8.63 12.48
CA VAL A 140 -2.23 -7.44 11.89
C VAL A 140 -0.85 -7.18 12.51
N GLN A 141 -0.71 -7.28 13.83
CA GLN A 141 0.59 -7.13 14.50
C GLN A 141 1.60 -8.16 13.98
N ARG A 142 1.18 -9.43 13.84
CA ARG A 142 2.05 -10.48 13.29
C ARG A 142 2.49 -10.18 11.87
N LEU A 143 1.57 -9.72 11.01
CA LEU A 143 1.90 -9.30 9.64
C LEU A 143 2.89 -8.13 9.65
N LEU A 144 2.69 -7.15 10.53
CA LEU A 144 3.56 -6.00 10.70
C LEU A 144 4.98 -6.44 11.05
N TYR A 145 5.17 -7.27 12.08
CA TYR A 145 6.52 -7.70 12.49
C TYR A 145 7.18 -8.62 11.46
N ASN A 146 6.45 -9.59 10.90
CA ASN A 146 7.01 -10.51 9.91
C ASN A 146 7.43 -9.82 8.61
N SER A 147 6.89 -8.63 8.32
CA SER A 147 7.17 -7.89 7.09
C SER A 147 8.34 -6.91 7.19
N GLU A 148 9.02 -6.86 8.33
CA GLU A 148 10.14 -5.94 8.56
C GLU A 148 11.25 -6.09 7.52
N TYR A 149 11.58 -7.34 7.16
CA TYR A 149 12.60 -7.60 6.14
C TYR A 149 12.25 -6.99 4.78
N LYS A 150 10.96 -6.92 4.41
CA LYS A 150 10.53 -6.26 3.17
C LYS A 150 10.65 -4.74 3.30
N ARG A 151 10.23 -4.17 4.44
CA ARG A 151 10.28 -2.71 4.68
C ARG A 151 11.70 -2.16 4.65
N ARG A 152 12.67 -2.89 5.20
CA ARG A 152 14.10 -2.51 5.16
C ARG A 152 14.69 -2.47 3.74
N GLN A 153 14.02 -3.09 2.78
CA GLN A 153 14.45 -3.19 1.38
C GLN A 153 13.56 -2.38 0.42
N ALA A 154 12.53 -1.71 0.94
CA ALA A 154 11.67 -0.84 0.15
C ALA A 154 12.42 0.44 -0.26
N ALA A 155 12.05 1.02 -1.40
CA ALA A 155 12.53 2.33 -1.80
C ALA A 155 12.37 3.36 -0.66
N PRO A 156 13.29 4.35 -0.52
CA PRO A 156 13.09 5.45 0.41
C PRO A 156 11.83 6.25 0.03
N GLY A 157 11.23 6.93 1.00
CA GLY A 157 9.91 7.56 0.87
C GLY A 157 9.58 8.27 2.15
#